data_AF-J1I0E5-F1
#
_entry.id   AF-J1I0E5-F1
#
_cell.length_a   1.000
_cell.length_b   1.000
_cell.length_c   1.000
_cell.angle_alpha   90.00
_cell.angle_beta   90.00
_cell.angle_gamma   90.00
#
_symmetry.space_group_name_H-M   'P 1'
#
loop_
_entity.id
_entity.type
_entity.pdbx_description
1 polymer ?
#
loop_
_entity_poly.entity_id
_entity_poly.type
_entity_poly.pdbx_seq_one_letter_code
_entity_poly.pdbx_strand_id
1 'polypeptide(L)'
;MRLMVRMAAELGMRRGEVARAHTRDLVRDLAGWSLVVHGKGGKTRVIPLPHSLADELLDHDPGFFFPGADHGHLSPAWVGKLVGRALPEGVTMHALRHAFASTGFARTRNLVAVQRALGHASPSTTLRYILVPDDDVREVVEAIA
;
A
#
# COMPACT_ATOMS: atom_id res chain seq x y z
N MET A 1 14.01 -6.82 -4.96
CA MET A 1 13.02 -7.75 -4.35
C MET A 1 12.46 -7.18 -3.05
N ARG A 2 13.30 -6.96 -2.02
CA ARG A 2 12.90 -6.40 -0.71
C ARG A 2 12.01 -5.16 -0.82
N LEU A 3 12.43 -4.17 -1.61
CA LEU A 3 11.67 -2.92 -1.79
C LEU A 3 10.24 -3.15 -2.33
N MET A 4 10.04 -4.09 -3.27
CA MET A 4 8.69 -4.42 -3.77
C MET A 4 7.79 -4.97 -2.67
N VAL A 5 8.33 -5.81 -1.78
CA VAL A 5 7.63 -6.37 -0.62
C VAL A 5 7.25 -5.24 0.34
N ARG A 6 8.20 -4.35 0.66
CA ARG A 6 7.95 -3.18 1.53
C ARG A 6 6.85 -2.30 0.99
N MET A 7 6.88 -1.95 -0.30
CA MET A 7 5.83 -1.12 -0.92
C MET A 7 4.44 -1.79 -0.89
N ALA A 8 4.38 -3.12 -1.03
CA ALA A 8 3.12 -3.86 -0.90
C ALA A 8 2.63 -3.95 0.56
N ALA A 9 3.52 -4.21 1.51
CA ALA A 9 3.17 -4.47 2.91
C ALA A 9 3.02 -3.20 3.77
N GLU A 10 3.87 -2.19 3.55
CA GLU A 10 3.91 -0.96 4.35
C GLU A 10 3.05 0.16 3.76
N LEU A 11 2.82 0.14 2.44
CA LEU A 11 2.00 1.16 1.75
C LEU A 11 0.70 0.58 1.16
N GLY A 12 0.48 -0.73 1.33
CA GLY A 12 -0.67 -1.44 0.81
C GLY A 12 -0.78 -1.40 -0.71
N MET A 13 0.29 -1.16 -1.47
CA MET A 13 0.20 -0.94 -2.92
C MET A 13 -0.19 -2.20 -3.71
N ARG A 14 -0.93 -2.02 -4.81
CA ARG A 14 -1.24 -3.11 -5.76
C ARG A 14 -0.01 -3.46 -6.60
N ARG A 15 0.09 -4.69 -7.12
CA ARG A 15 1.19 -5.11 -8.00
C ARG A 15 1.50 -4.14 -9.16
N GLY A 16 0.45 -3.58 -9.79
CA GLY A 16 0.61 -2.62 -10.88
C GLY A 16 0.95 -1.20 -10.44
N GLU A 17 0.69 -0.87 -9.17
CA GLU A 17 1.14 0.38 -8.56
C GLU A 17 2.63 0.27 -8.20
N VAL A 18 3.05 -0.85 -7.61
CA VAL A 18 4.46 -1.15 -7.32
C VAL A 18 5.29 -1.14 -8.60
N ALA A 19 4.82 -1.84 -9.64
CA ALA A 19 5.50 -1.89 -10.94
C ALA A 19 5.78 -0.50 -11.54
N ARG A 20 4.86 0.45 -11.36
CA ARG A 20 4.92 1.79 -11.98
C ARG A 20 5.49 2.86 -11.07
N ALA A 21 5.91 2.50 -9.86
CA ALA A 21 6.41 3.47 -8.91
C ALA A 21 7.70 4.12 -9.43
N HIS A 22 7.80 5.44 -9.26
CA HIS A 22 8.84 6.24 -9.89
C HIS A 22 9.36 7.31 -8.92
N THR A 23 10.66 7.60 -8.99
CA THR A 23 11.33 8.67 -8.22
C THR A 23 10.65 10.05 -8.33
N ARG A 24 10.17 10.43 -9.52
CA ARG A 24 9.40 11.68 -9.76
C ARG A 24 8.13 11.82 -8.92
N ASP A 25 7.60 10.71 -8.39
CA ASP A 25 6.38 10.68 -7.59
C ASP A 25 6.67 10.85 -6.08
N LEU A 26 7.95 10.97 -5.68
CA LEU A 26 8.34 11.34 -4.33
C LEU A 26 8.09 12.82 -4.11
N VAL A 27 7.26 13.15 -3.13
CA VAL A 27 6.94 14.52 -2.73
C VAL A 27 7.24 14.70 -1.26
N ARG A 28 7.62 15.92 -0.86
CA ARG A 28 7.92 16.26 0.52
C ARG A 28 7.12 17.47 0.97
N ASP A 29 6.57 17.38 2.16
CA ASP A 29 5.97 18.51 2.89
C ASP A 29 6.62 18.67 4.27
N LEU A 30 6.00 19.47 5.14
CA LEU A 30 6.49 19.70 6.50
C LEU A 30 6.39 18.46 7.41
N ALA A 31 5.53 17.49 7.08
CA ALA A 31 5.33 16.27 7.86
C ALA A 31 6.30 15.16 7.44
N GLY A 32 6.75 15.14 6.18
CA GLY A 32 7.77 14.22 5.71
C GLY A 32 7.67 13.89 4.23
N TRP A 33 8.24 12.76 3.86
CA TRP A 33 8.17 12.23 2.50
C TRP A 33 6.88 11.45 2.29
N SER A 34 6.31 11.60 1.11
CA SER A 34 5.16 10.87 0.63
C SER A 34 5.40 10.37 -0.79
N LEU A 35 4.65 9.34 -1.18
CA LEU A 35 4.63 8.82 -2.55
C LEU A 35 3.27 9.09 -3.19
N VAL A 36 3.28 9.70 -4.37
CA VAL A 36 2.10 9.80 -5.24
C VAL A 36 1.91 8.46 -5.94
N VAL A 37 0.79 7.79 -5.68
CA VAL A 37 0.47 6.48 -6.25
C VAL A 37 -0.61 6.60 -7.32
N HIS A 38 -0.27 6.16 -8.53
CA HIS A 38 -1.16 6.14 -9.70
C HIS A 38 -1.95 4.83 -9.79
N GLY A 39 -3.24 4.91 -9.45
CA GLY A 39 -4.20 3.81 -9.41
C GLY A 39 -4.88 3.51 -10.74
N LYS A 40 -5.98 2.73 -10.67
CA LYS A 40 -6.81 2.37 -11.84
C LYS A 40 -7.68 3.56 -12.25
N GLY A 41 -7.82 3.78 -13.56
CA GLY A 41 -8.73 4.79 -14.12
C GLY A 41 -8.27 6.24 -13.88
N GLY A 42 -6.95 6.48 -13.85
CA GLY A 42 -6.38 7.83 -13.67
C GLY A 42 -6.46 8.39 -12.25
N LYS A 43 -6.97 7.62 -11.28
CA LYS A 43 -7.06 8.05 -9.89
C LYS A 43 -5.68 8.05 -9.23
N THR A 44 -5.35 9.14 -8.54
CA THR A 44 -4.12 9.26 -7.76
C THR A 44 -4.43 9.36 -6.28
N ARG A 45 -3.44 9.02 -5.45
CA ARG A 45 -3.48 9.25 -3.99
C ARG A 45 -2.07 9.51 -3.48
N VAL A 46 -1.97 10.26 -2.40
CA VAL A 46 -0.70 10.51 -1.71
C VAL A 46 -0.65 9.60 -0.48
N ILE A 47 0.44 8.84 -0.32
CA ILE A 47 0.66 7.98 0.85
C ILE A 47 1.92 8.45 1.57
N PRO A 48 1.82 8.84 2.87
CA PRO A 48 3.00 9.14 3.68
C PRO A 48 3.94 7.92 3.77
N LEU A 49 5.24 8.16 3.67
CA LEU A 49 6.26 7.13 3.72
C LEU A 49 6.83 7.01 5.14
N PRO A 50 7.01 5.78 5.66
CA PRO A 50 7.90 5.56 6.80
C PRO A 50 9.30 6.11 6.48
N HIS A 51 9.97 6.73 7.45
CA HIS A 51 11.29 7.34 7.25
C HIS A 51 12.28 6.36 6.60
N SER A 52 12.36 5.13 7.11
CA SER A 52 13.26 4.09 6.57
C SER A 52 12.92 3.64 5.15
N LEU A 53 11.68 3.83 4.69
CA LEU A 53 11.31 3.55 3.29
C LEU A 53 11.62 4.76 2.41
N ALA A 54 11.40 5.97 2.92
CA ALA A 54 11.76 7.20 2.21
C ALA A 54 13.27 7.24 1.93
N ASP A 55 14.10 6.95 2.92
CA ASP A 55 15.56 6.94 2.76
C ASP A 55 16.00 5.93 1.70
N GLU A 56 15.44 4.71 1.72
CA GLU A 56 15.73 3.69 0.70
C GLU A 56 15.28 4.12 -0.69
N LEU A 57 14.14 4.82 -0.82
CA LEU A 57 13.63 5.31 -2.11
C LEU A 57 14.40 6.51 -2.65
N LEU A 58 14.92 7.38 -1.78
CA LEU A 58 15.65 8.58 -2.17
C LEU A 58 17.06 8.29 -2.68
N ASP A 59 17.63 7.14 -2.32
CA ASP A 59 18.94 6.68 -2.79
C ASP A 59 18.90 6.11 -4.23
N HIS A 60 17.73 6.07 -4.86
CA HIS A 60 17.59 5.60 -6.24
C HIS A 60 17.89 6.66 -7.29
N ASP A 61 18.58 6.24 -8.36
CA ASP A 61 18.73 7.05 -9.57
C ASP A 61 17.37 7.47 -10.18
N PRO A 62 17.31 8.62 -10.87
CA PRO A 62 16.10 9.07 -11.56
C PRO A 62 15.53 8.01 -12.52
N GLY A 63 14.24 7.76 -12.43
CA GLY A 63 13.55 6.70 -13.18
C GLY A 63 12.55 5.88 -12.36
N PHE A 64 12.06 4.81 -12.98
CA PHE A 64 11.26 3.79 -12.30
C PHE A 64 12.09 3.07 -11.24
N PHE A 65 11.53 2.83 -10.06
CA PHE A 65 12.21 2.04 -9.02
C PHE A 65 12.48 0.59 -9.47
N PHE A 66 11.69 0.10 -10.43
CA PHE A 66 11.82 -1.24 -10.99
C PHE A 66 11.81 -1.17 -12.52
N PRO A 67 12.94 -0.81 -13.15
CA PRO A 67 13.02 -0.67 -14.60
C PRO A 67 12.84 -2.01 -15.32
N GLY A 68 12.30 -1.97 -16.54
CA GLY A 68 12.01 -3.16 -17.31
C GLY A 68 11.49 -2.88 -18.72
N ALA A 69 11.19 -3.95 -19.46
CA ALA A 69 10.77 -3.88 -20.86
C ALA A 69 9.29 -3.49 -21.06
N ASP A 70 8.48 -3.44 -20.00
CA ASP A 70 7.07 -3.05 -20.08
C ASP A 70 6.98 -1.53 -19.87
N HIS A 71 7.03 -0.77 -20.97
CA HIS A 71 6.94 0.70 -20.96
C HIS A 71 7.96 1.38 -20.02
N GLY A 72 9.16 0.80 -19.91
CA GLY A 72 10.26 1.30 -19.07
C GLY A 72 10.28 0.73 -17.65
N HIS A 73 9.29 -0.07 -17.25
CA HIS A 73 9.24 -0.72 -15.94
C HIS A 73 8.99 -2.23 -16.05
N LEU A 74 9.09 -2.94 -14.92
CA LEU A 74 8.72 -4.36 -14.87
C LEU A 74 7.22 -4.53 -15.06
N SER A 75 6.80 -5.62 -15.71
CA SER A 75 5.37 -5.89 -15.85
C SER A 75 4.73 -6.22 -14.49
N PRO A 76 3.46 -5.84 -14.24
CA PRO A 76 2.77 -6.16 -12.98
C PRO A 76 2.73 -7.66 -12.69
N ALA A 77 2.66 -8.50 -13.74
CA ALA A 77 2.71 -9.95 -13.61
C ALA A 77 4.08 -10.43 -13.10
N TRP A 78 5.18 -9.86 -13.62
CA TRP A 78 6.52 -10.21 -13.19
C TRP A 78 6.81 -9.75 -11.77
N VAL A 79 6.37 -8.54 -11.37
CA VAL A 79 6.41 -8.10 -9.97
C VAL A 79 5.67 -9.09 -9.07
N GLY A 80 4.48 -9.54 -9.51
CA GLY A 80 3.71 -10.66 -8.92
C GLY A 80 4.56 -11.88 -8.60
N LYS A 81 5.23 -12.39 -9.64
CA LYS A 81 6.04 -13.59 -9.56
C LYS A 81 7.30 -13.40 -8.72
N LEU A 82 7.97 -12.27 -8.84
CA LEU A 82 9.15 -11.93 -8.05
C LEU A 82 8.81 -11.89 -6.57
N VAL A 83 7.80 -11.10 -6.19
CA VAL A 83 7.38 -11.01 -4.78
C VAL A 83 6.91 -12.36 -4.26
N GLY A 84 6.12 -13.12 -5.03
CA GLY A 84 5.68 -14.45 -4.62
C GLY A 84 6.83 -15.42 -4.32
N ARG A 85 7.96 -15.34 -5.05
CA ARG A 85 9.16 -16.14 -4.76
C ARG A 85 9.88 -15.75 -3.47
N ALA A 86 9.64 -14.55 -2.97
CA ALA A 86 10.26 -14.03 -1.75
C ALA A 86 9.37 -14.21 -0.51
N LEU A 87 8.17 -14.78 -0.67
CA LEU A 87 7.19 -14.99 0.39
C LEU A 87 7.03 -16.49 0.69
N PRO A 88 6.51 -16.85 1.88
CA PRO A 88 6.13 -18.23 2.17
C PRO A 88 5.13 -18.77 1.15
N GLU A 89 5.12 -20.09 0.99
CA GLU A 89 4.20 -20.76 0.08
C GLU A 89 2.74 -20.37 0.36
N GLY A 90 1.99 -20.07 -0.71
CA GLY A 90 0.60 -19.61 -0.62
C GLY A 90 0.43 -18.12 -0.30
N VAL A 91 1.46 -17.40 0.13
CA VAL A 91 1.38 -15.97 0.42
C VAL A 91 1.59 -15.15 -0.86
N THR A 92 0.64 -14.27 -1.16
CA THR A 92 0.66 -13.42 -2.35
C THR A 92 0.83 -11.95 -2.00
N MET A 93 1.17 -11.12 -2.99
CA MET A 93 1.10 -9.66 -2.81
C MET A 93 -0.30 -9.17 -2.38
N HIS A 94 -1.37 -9.87 -2.77
CA HIS A 94 -2.70 -9.50 -2.32
C HIS A 94 -2.87 -9.73 -0.81
N ALA A 95 -2.27 -10.80 -0.28
CA ALA A 95 -2.24 -11.08 1.16
C ALA A 95 -1.48 -9.98 1.93
N LEU A 96 -0.35 -9.49 1.41
CA LEU A 96 0.36 -8.35 2.03
C LEU A 96 -0.52 -7.10 2.10
N ARG A 97 -1.25 -6.79 1.03
CA ARG A 97 -2.19 -5.67 1.00
C ARG A 97 -3.36 -5.87 1.97
N HIS A 98 -3.86 -7.08 2.16
CA HIS A 98 -4.86 -7.37 3.20
C HIS A 98 -4.28 -7.16 4.60
N ALA A 99 -3.07 -7.65 4.86
CA ALA A 99 -2.40 -7.47 6.14
C ALA A 99 -2.24 -5.98 6.48
N PHE A 100 -1.87 -5.14 5.50
CA PHE A 100 -1.85 -3.68 5.66
C PHE A 100 -3.22 -3.13 6.06
N ALA A 101 -4.29 -3.54 5.36
CA ALA A 101 -5.64 -3.06 5.62
C ALA A 101 -6.12 -3.44 7.03
N SER A 102 -6.02 -4.73 7.38
CA SER A 102 -6.49 -5.26 8.66
C SER A 102 -5.67 -4.70 9.82
N THR A 103 -4.34 -4.62 9.69
CA THR A 103 -3.46 -4.07 10.73
C THR A 103 -3.68 -2.56 10.90
N GLY A 104 -3.80 -1.82 9.79
CA GLY A 104 -4.08 -0.39 9.81
C GLY A 104 -5.41 -0.08 10.50
N PHE A 105 -6.46 -0.85 10.20
CA PHE A 105 -7.75 -0.68 10.86
C PHE A 105 -7.68 -1.04 12.35
N ALA A 106 -7.10 -2.19 12.70
CA ALA A 106 -6.97 -2.61 14.10
C ALA A 106 -6.26 -1.57 14.97
N ARG A 107 -5.25 -0.88 14.42
CA ARG A 107 -4.46 0.13 15.15
C ARG A 107 -5.10 1.51 15.22
N THR A 108 -5.92 1.89 14.24
CA THR A 108 -6.41 3.27 14.13
C THR A 108 -7.90 3.40 14.36
N ARG A 109 -8.64 2.29 14.26
CA ARG A 109 -10.11 2.24 14.23
C ARG A 109 -10.72 3.18 13.18
N ASN A 110 -9.91 3.65 12.22
CA ASN A 110 -10.30 4.65 11.24
C ASN A 110 -10.39 4.02 9.86
N LEU A 111 -11.57 3.47 9.58
CA LEU A 111 -11.87 2.84 8.31
C LEU A 111 -11.59 3.78 7.13
N VAL A 112 -12.06 5.02 7.20
CA VAL A 112 -11.92 6.02 6.12
C VAL A 112 -10.46 6.28 5.77
N ALA A 113 -9.59 6.44 6.77
CA ALA A 113 -8.16 6.62 6.58
C ALA A 113 -7.54 5.41 5.85
N VAL A 114 -7.90 4.19 6.25
CA VAL A 114 -7.44 2.96 5.59
C VAL A 114 -7.93 2.89 4.13
N GLN A 115 -9.17 3.28 3.84
CA GLN A 115 -9.68 3.28 2.45
C GLN A 115 -8.91 4.27 1.57
N ARG A 116 -8.63 5.46 2.12
CA ARG A 116 -7.86 6.50 1.43
C ARG A 116 -6.45 6.02 1.12
N ALA A 117 -5.76 5.44 2.11
CA ALA A 117 -4.42 4.86 1.92
C ALA A 117 -4.41 3.74 0.86
N LEU A 118 -5.46 2.92 0.82
CA LEU A 118 -5.61 1.85 -0.17
C LEU A 118 -6.06 2.33 -1.56
N GLY A 119 -6.61 3.53 -1.69
CA GLY A 119 -7.22 4.01 -2.93
C GLY A 119 -8.43 3.17 -3.33
N HIS A 120 -9.32 2.87 -2.37
CA HIS A 120 -10.61 2.26 -2.66
C HIS A 120 -11.64 3.33 -3.03
N ALA A 121 -12.35 3.13 -4.14
CA ALA A 121 -13.39 4.05 -4.60
C ALA A 121 -14.74 3.82 -3.88
N SER A 122 -14.92 2.66 -3.24
CA SER A 122 -16.14 2.30 -2.52
C SER A 122 -15.81 1.75 -1.13
N PRO A 123 -16.56 2.14 -0.09
CA PRO A 123 -16.43 1.58 1.24
C PRO A 123 -16.63 0.06 1.30
N SER A 124 -17.46 -0.49 0.42
CA SER A 124 -17.74 -1.93 0.33
C SER A 124 -16.51 -2.78 0.00
N THR A 125 -15.49 -2.19 -0.65
CA THR A 125 -14.21 -2.90 -0.91
C THR A 125 -13.38 -3.03 0.36
N THR A 126 -13.52 -2.12 1.33
CA THR A 126 -12.75 -2.17 2.59
C THR A 126 -13.46 -2.94 3.68
N LEU A 127 -14.80 -2.91 3.71
CA LEU A 127 -15.59 -3.73 4.65
C LEU A 127 -15.33 -5.24 4.48
N ARG A 128 -14.98 -5.70 3.27
CA ARG A 128 -14.53 -7.09 3.05
C ARG A 128 -13.25 -7.47 3.81
N TYR A 129 -12.43 -6.48 4.20
CA TYR A 129 -11.12 -6.68 4.82
C TYR A 129 -11.11 -6.42 6.33
N ILE A 130 -12.24 -5.96 6.86
CA ILE A 130 -12.42 -5.70 8.28
C ILE A 130 -13.38 -6.77 8.77
N LEU A 131 -12.81 -7.78 9.43
CA LEU A 131 -13.56 -8.50 10.44
C LEU A 131 -13.74 -7.48 11.56
N VAL A 132 -14.97 -6.98 11.75
CA VAL A 132 -15.34 -6.22 12.95
C VAL A 132 -15.67 -7.29 13.99
N PRO A 133 -14.85 -7.52 15.03
CA PRO A 133 -15.23 -8.40 16.11
C PRO A 133 -16.46 -7.83 16.84
N ASP A 134 -17.34 -8.70 17.36
CA ASP A 134 -18.56 -8.27 18.06
C ASP A 134 -18.26 -7.36 19.28
N ASP A 135 -17.07 -7.49 19.87
CA ASP A 135 -16.58 -6.64 20.97
C ASP A 135 -16.51 -5.15 20.57
N ASP A 136 -16.29 -4.84 19.29
CA ASP A 136 -16.24 -3.46 18.79
C ASP A 136 -17.58 -2.73 18.96
N VAL A 137 -18.69 -3.44 18.79
CA VAL A 137 -20.02 -2.86 18.91
C VAL A 137 -20.31 -2.51 20.37
N ARG A 138 -19.85 -3.35 21.31
CA ARG A 138 -19.97 -3.09 22.74
C ARG A 138 -19.13 -1.89 23.17
N GLU A 139 -17.87 -1.80 22.73
CA GLU A 139 -17.00 -0.65 23.01
C GLU A 139 -17.64 0.68 22.58
N VAL A 140 -18.30 0.72 21.41
CA VAL A 140 -18.96 1.95 20.94
C VAL A 140 -20.13 2.36 21.84
N VAL A 141 -20.92 1.40 22.31
CA VAL A 141 -22.03 1.66 23.23
C VAL A 141 -21.50 2.14 24.59
N GLU A 142 -20.46 1.49 25.11
CA GLU A 142 -19.83 1.86 26.39
C GLU A 142 -19.13 3.22 26.34
N ALA A 143 -18.54 3.61 25.21
CA ALA A 143 -17.85 4.89 25.08
C ALA A 143 -18.77 6.12 25.09
N ILE A 144 -20.07 5.93 24.91
CA ILE A 144 -21.08 7.02 24.86
C ILE A 144 -22.00 7.00 26.09
N ALA A 145 -22.04 5.88 26.83
CA ALA A 145 -22.79 5.74 28.09
C ALA A 145 -22.11 6.50 29.24
#